data_AF-A0A967JES9-F1
#
_entry.id   AF-A0A967JES9-F1
#
_cell.length_a   1.000
_cell.length_b   1.000
_cell.length_c   1.000
_cell.angle_alpha   90.00
_cell.angle_beta   90.00
_cell.angle_gamma   90.00
#
_symmetry.space_group_name_H-M   'P 1'
#
loop_
_entity.id
_entity.type
_entity.pdbx_description
1 polymer ?
#
loop_
_entity_poly.entity_id
_entity_poly.type
_entity_poly.pdbx_seq_one_letter_code
_entity_poly.pdbx_strand_id
1 'polypeptide(L)'
;MSASRLALLAVLVGVLPGSATAQLSLLGGVGISSPLGDFSNEATTGYHARLGVQVSLPALPVALRADGDYHAFSAARSGVEDPDVL
;
A
#
# COMPACT_ATOMS: atom_id res chain seq x y z
N MET A 1 20.77 -31.10 32.70
CA MET A 1 19.57 -30.31 33.08
C MET A 1 18.34 -31.18 32.82
N SER A 2 17.40 -31.31 33.76
CA SER A 2 16.20 -32.14 33.53
C SER A 2 15.28 -31.50 32.50
N ALA A 3 14.49 -32.32 31.78
CA ALA A 3 13.57 -31.86 30.73
C ALA A 3 12.61 -30.76 31.21
N SER A 4 12.16 -30.80 32.47
CA SER A 4 11.34 -29.73 33.07
C SER A 4 12.05 -28.38 33.13
N ARG A 5 13.35 -28.35 33.39
CA ARG A 5 14.11 -27.08 33.45
C ARG A 5 14.26 -26.47 32.06
N LEU A 6 14.39 -27.31 31.02
CA LEU A 6 14.42 -26.87 29.62
C LEU A 6 13.06 -26.31 29.18
N ALA A 7 11.97 -26.99 29.53
CA ALA A 7 10.62 -26.52 29.26
C ALA A 7 10.32 -25.18 29.95
N LEU A 8 10.74 -25.02 31.22
CA LEU A 8 10.57 -23.78 31.96
C LEU A 8 11.36 -22.62 31.33
N LEU A 9 12.60 -22.89 30.89
CA LEU A 9 13.43 -21.90 30.20
C LEU A 9 12.80 -21.47 28.87
N ALA A 10 12.23 -22.41 28.11
CA ALA A 10 11.57 -22.13 26.84
C ALA A 10 10.33 -21.24 27.02
N VAL A 11 9.53 -21.49 28.05
CA VAL A 11 8.39 -20.62 28.41
C VAL A 11 8.88 -19.24 28.83
N LEU A 12 9.93 -19.17 29.66
CA LEU A 12 10.46 -17.90 30.16
C LEU A 12 11.02 -17.01 29.02
N VAL A 13 11.67 -17.62 28.02
CA VAL A 13 12.16 -16.91 26.83
C VAL A 13 11.01 -16.45 25.92
N GLY A 14 9.94 -17.24 25.82
CA GLY A 14 8.77 -16.91 24.98
C GLY A 14 7.90 -15.75 25.50
N VAL A 15 8.01 -15.38 26.78
CA VAL A 15 7.21 -14.31 27.41
C VAL A 15 7.96 -12.98 27.47
N LEU A 16 9.23 -12.93 27.08
CA LEU A 16 9.97 -11.66 27.02
C LEU A 16 9.35 -10.77 25.92
N PRO A 17 8.92 -9.54 26.25
CA PRO A 17 8.50 -8.60 25.22
C PRO A 17 9.69 -8.36 24.29
N GLY A 18 9.55 -8.75 23.02
CA GLY A 18 10.55 -8.50 22.01
C GLY A 18 10.87 -7.01 21.97
N SER A 19 12.14 -6.66 22.12
CA SER A 19 12.64 -5.28 22.07
C SER A 19 12.00 -4.56 20.90
N ALA A 20 11.25 -3.52 21.22
CA ALA A 20 10.41 -2.79 20.31
C ALA A 20 11.32 -2.05 19.32
N THR A 21 11.57 -2.65 18.16
CA THR A 21 12.35 -2.08 17.05
C THR A 21 11.44 -1.12 16.30
N ALA A 22 11.94 0.06 15.90
CA ALA A 22 11.19 0.96 15.01
C ALA A 22 10.74 0.15 13.79
N GLN A 23 9.43 -0.07 13.65
CA GLN A 23 8.94 -1.01 12.63
C GLN A 23 8.91 -0.22 11.33
N LEU A 24 9.95 -0.40 10.53
CA LEU A 24 9.96 0.05 9.15
C LEU A 24 9.05 -0.89 8.36
N SER A 25 7.90 -0.37 7.92
CA SER A 25 6.97 -1.10 7.07
C SER A 25 6.96 -0.50 5.67
N LEU A 26 7.13 -1.37 4.67
CA LEU A 26 6.89 -1.04 3.28
C LEU A 26 5.41 -1.33 2.98
N LEU A 27 4.73 -0.31 2.48
CA LEU A 27 3.34 -0.34 2.10
C LEU A 27 3.26 -0.22 0.58
N GLY A 28 2.39 -1.00 -0.04
CA GLY A 28 2.20 -0.97 -1.48
C GLY A 28 0.76 -1.31 -1.83
N GLY A 29 0.25 -0.68 -2.88
CA GLY A 29 -1.09 -0.95 -3.39
C GLY A 29 -1.17 -0.66 -4.87
N VAL A 30 -1.98 -1.43 -5.59
CA VAL A 30 -2.34 -1.13 -6.98
C VAL A 30 -3.85 -1.22 -7.09
N GLY A 31 -4.44 -0.44 -7.99
CA GLY A 31 -5.88 -0.38 -8.11
C GLY A 31 -6.36 0.24 -9.42
N ILE A 32 -7.67 0.19 -9.59
CA ILE A 32 -8.36 0.83 -10.71
C ILE A 32 -8.74 2.25 -10.27
N SER A 33 -8.45 3.23 -11.12
CA SER A 33 -8.86 4.63 -10.92
C SER A 33 -10.04 4.92 -11.83
N SER A 34 -11.21 5.19 -11.27
CA SER A 34 -12.38 5.65 -12.03
C SER A 34 -12.59 7.14 -11.81
N PRO A 35 -12.60 7.97 -12.87
CA PRO A 35 -12.92 9.38 -12.74
C PRO A 35 -14.38 9.56 -12.27
N LEU A 36 -14.58 10.32 -11.21
CA LEU A 36 -15.91 10.61 -10.62
C LEU A 36 -16.60 11.84 -11.24
N GLY A 37 -15.91 12.59 -12.10
CA GLY A 37 -16.42 13.80 -12.75
C GLY A 37 -16.65 13.60 -14.24
N ASP A 38 -17.50 14.45 -14.83
CA ASP A 38 -17.81 14.50 -16.25
C ASP A 38 -16.61 14.98 -17.09
N PHE A 39 -15.52 14.21 -17.11
CA PHE A 39 -14.46 14.38 -18.12
C PHE A 39 -15.06 13.98 -19.47
N SER A 40 -15.81 14.90 -20.06
CA SER A 40 -16.38 14.86 -21.40
C SER A 40 -15.33 14.35 -22.39
N ASN A 41 -15.32 13.04 -22.65
CA ASN A 41 -14.46 12.37 -23.62
C ASN A 41 -12.93 12.56 -23.48
N GLU A 42 -12.40 12.96 -22.32
CA GLU A 42 -10.94 13.17 -22.18
C GLU A 42 -10.21 12.00 -21.51
N ALA A 43 -10.80 11.35 -20.50
CA ALA A 43 -10.12 10.31 -19.73
C ALA A 43 -11.04 9.13 -19.40
N THR A 44 -10.57 7.91 -19.69
CA THR A 44 -11.26 6.67 -19.28
C THR A 44 -10.69 6.15 -17.97
N THR A 45 -11.38 5.17 -17.38
CA THR A 45 -10.87 4.37 -16.25
C THR A 45 -9.42 3.97 -16.49
N GLY A 46 -8.57 4.24 -15.52
CA GLY A 46 -7.14 3.98 -15.54
C GLY A 46 -6.70 3.10 -14.38
N TYR A 47 -5.39 3.07 -14.13
CA TYR A 47 -4.82 2.38 -12.98
C TYR A 47 -4.05 3.34 -12.10
N HIS A 48 -3.89 2.99 -10.84
CA HIS A 48 -2.96 3.65 -9.94
C HIS A 48 -2.10 2.65 -9.19
N ALA A 49 -0.90 3.10 -8.85
CA ALA A 49 0.02 2.41 -7.98
C ALA A 49 0.42 3.34 -6.84
N ARG A 50 0.41 2.81 -5.62
CA ARG A 50 0.82 3.47 -4.40
C ARG A 50 2.00 2.72 -3.82
N LEU A 51 3.02 3.46 -3.42
CA LEU A 51 4.13 2.95 -2.62
C LEU A 51 4.30 3.84 -1.41
N GLY A 52 4.56 3.25 -0.25
CA GLY A 52 4.70 3.98 0.99
C GLY A 52 5.69 3.34 1.93
N VAL A 53 6.24 4.18 2.80
CA VAL A 53 7.13 3.78 3.89
C VAL A 53 6.54 4.32 5.18
N GLN A 54 6.41 3.45 6.17
CA GLN A 54 5.94 3.80 7.50
C GLN A 54 7.01 3.45 8.53
N VAL A 55 7.24 4.36 9.46
CA VAL A 55 8.08 4.16 10.64
C VAL A 55 7.21 4.36 11.88
N SER A 56 6.98 3.30 12.64
CA SER A 56 6.28 3.38 13.92
C SER A 56 7.27 3.60 15.07
N LEU A 57 6.89 4.46 16.02
CA LEU A 57 7.64 4.61 17.26
C LEU A 57 7.18 3.52 18.25
N PRO A 58 8.06 2.65 18.73
CA PRO A 58 7.62 1.42 19.38
C PRO A 58 6.92 1.58 20.74
N ALA A 59 7.05 2.75 21.36
CA ALA A 59 6.46 3.08 22.67
C ALA A 59 5.40 4.19 22.60
N LEU A 60 5.18 4.77 21.42
CA LEU A 60 4.23 5.87 21.24
C LEU A 60 3.16 5.45 20.23
N PRO A 61 1.89 5.81 20.43
CA PRO A 61 0.82 5.51 19.49
C PRO A 61 0.86 6.43 18.26
N VAL A 62 2.06 6.78 17.80
CA VAL A 62 2.29 7.66 16.65
C VAL A 62 3.22 6.97 15.66
N ALA A 63 2.92 7.13 14.38
CA ALA A 63 3.75 6.65 13.29
C ALA A 63 3.92 7.76 12.26
N LEU A 64 5.11 7.83 11.68
CA LEU A 64 5.36 8.66 10.52
C LEU A 64 5.18 7.81 9.27
N ARG A 65 4.44 8.33 8.29
CA ARG A 65 4.17 7.65 7.03
C ARG A 65 4.43 8.62 5.88
N ALA A 66 5.14 8.14 4.87
CA ALA A 66 5.33 8.82 3.60
C ALA A 66 4.79 7.92 2.50
N ASP A 67 3.91 8.45 1.66
CA ASP A 67 3.32 7.76 0.52
C ASP A 67 3.64 8.51 -0.77
N GLY A 68 3.80 7.76 -1.86
CA GLY A 68 3.88 8.25 -3.23
C GLY A 68 2.86 7.52 -4.08
N ASP A 69 2.09 8.30 -4.84
CA ASP A 69 1.03 7.81 -5.72
C ASP A 69 1.35 8.14 -7.18
N TYR A 70 1.18 7.14 -8.04
CA TYR A 70 1.27 7.28 -9.48
C TYR A 70 -0.07 6.88 -10.12
N HIS A 71 -0.61 7.77 -10.95
CA HIS A 71 -1.85 7.55 -11.68
C HIS A 71 -1.59 7.59 -13.18
N ALA A 72 -2.11 6.59 -13.89
CA ALA A 72 -2.13 6.56 -15.34
C ALA A 72 -3.58 6.43 -15.81
N PHE A 73 -4.03 7.42 -16.57
CA PHE A 73 -5.34 7.43 -17.21
C PHE A 73 -5.16 7.23 -18.71
N SER A 74 -6.01 6.42 -19.32
CA SER A 74 -6.03 6.27 -20.77
C SER A 74 -6.84 7.40 -21.39
N ALA A 75 -6.35 7.96 -22.49
CA ALA A 75 -7.11 8.93 -23.28
C ALA A 75 -8.38 8.24 -23.81
N ALA A 76 -9.53 8.92 -23.76
CA ALA A 76 -10.70 8.39 -24.42
C ALA A 76 -10.40 8.30 -25.93
N ARG A 77 -10.76 7.18 -26.55
CA ARG A 77 -10.65 7.03 -27.99
C ARG A 77 -11.58 8.07 -28.62
N SER A 78 -11.03 9.11 -29.22
CA SER A 78 -11.77 10.03 -30.09
C SER A 78 -12.32 9.22 -31.26
N GLY A 79 -13.52 8.68 -31.09
CA GLY A 79 -14.30 8.11 -32.17
C GLY A 79 -14.90 9.24 -33.00
N VAL A 80 -14.12 9.76 -33.95
CA VAL A 80 -14.65 10.33 -35.20
C VAL A 80 -13.75 9.82 -36.32
N GLU A 81 -13.86 8.53 -36.61
CA GLU A 81 -13.73 8.09 -37.99
C GLU A 81 -15.06 8.50 -38.61
N ASP A 82 -15.06 9.54 -39.44
CA ASP A 82 -16.16 9.79 -40.37
C ASP A 82 -15.73 9.17 -41.70
N PRO A 83 -16.09 7.90 -41.97
CA PRO A 83 -15.78 7.26 -43.23
C PRO A 83 -16.80 7.59 -44.31
N ASP A 84 -17.54 8.70 -44.29
CA ASP A 84 -18.48 9.02 -45.38
C ASP A 84 -18.68 10.54 -45.57
N VAL A 85 -17.66 11.22 -46.12
CA VAL A 85 -17.88 12.46 -46.88
C VAL A 85 -17.49 12.24 -48.34
N LEU A 86 -18.55 12.20 -49.16
CA LEU A 86 -18.65 12.05 -50.61
C LEU A 86 -17.70 12.94 -51.42
#